data_AF-A0A1Y0BLW8-F1
#
_entry.id   AF-A0A1Y0BLW8-F1
#
_cell.length_a   1.000
_cell.length_b   1.000
_cell.length_c   1.000
_cell.angle_alpha   90.00
_cell.angle_beta   90.00
_cell.angle_gamma   90.00
#
_symmetry.space_group_name_H-M   'P 1'
#
loop_
_entity.id
_entity.type
_entity.pdbx_description
1 polymer ?
#
loop_
_entity_poly.entity_id
_entity_poly.type
_entity_poly.pdbx_seq_one_letter_code
_entity_poly.pdbx_strand_id
1 'polypeptide(L)'
;MLEGRDDLAVIWDIRVSPEFRGRRIGSALFRVAERWARANGCRQLKVETQNINVAACRYYGAQGFQLMEANRHGYPEFPDEVQLIWWKVLD
;
A
#
# COMPACT_ATOMS: atom_id res chain seq x y z
N MET A 1 10.60 5.88 -3.02
CA MET A 1 9.65 4.73 -3.11
C MET A 1 10.16 3.57 -3.96
N LEU A 2 10.70 3.74 -5.17
CA LEU A 2 11.11 2.56 -5.97
C LEU A 2 12.51 2.01 -5.65
N GLU A 3 13.35 2.73 -4.90
CA GLU A 3 14.69 2.25 -4.47
C GLU A 3 15.62 1.84 -5.62
N GLY A 4 15.39 2.37 -6.83
CA GLY A 4 16.16 1.98 -8.02
C GLY A 4 15.89 0.56 -8.52
N ARG A 5 14.84 -0.10 -8.01
CA ARG A 5 14.46 -1.47 -8.36
C ARG A 5 13.50 -1.50 -9.53
N ASP A 6 13.73 -2.43 -10.45
CA ASP A 6 12.85 -2.76 -11.58
C ASP A 6 11.85 -3.89 -11.25
N ASP A 7 12.09 -4.64 -10.18
CA ASP A 7 11.25 -5.72 -9.70
C ASP A 7 10.23 -5.29 -8.61
N LEU A 8 10.04 -3.99 -8.42
CA LEU A 8 9.16 -3.40 -7.40
C LEU A 8 8.09 -2.52 -8.04
N ALA A 9 6.82 -2.78 -7.74
CA ALA A 9 5.73 -1.85 -8.03
C ALA A 9 5.24 -1.15 -6.76
N VAL A 10 4.91 0.14 -6.89
CA VAL A 10 4.38 0.95 -5.79
C VAL A 10 2.92 1.26 -6.07
N ILE A 11 2.06 0.96 -5.10
CA ILE A 11 0.68 1.47 -5.11
C ILE A 11 0.73 2.91 -4.62
N TRP A 12 0.74 3.84 -5.56
CA TRP A 12 0.83 5.26 -5.25
C TRP A 12 -0.43 5.80 -4.58
N ASP A 13 -1.60 5.44 -5.12
CA ASP A 13 -2.89 5.79 -4.53
C ASP A 13 -3.93 4.73 -4.90
N ILE A 14 -4.83 4.44 -3.97
CA ILE A 14 -5.98 3.58 -4.18
C ILE A 14 -7.16 4.10 -3.35
N ARG A 15 -8.26 4.43 -4.03
CA ARG A 15 -9.45 5.01 -3.39
C ARG A 15 -10.72 4.35 -3.87
N VAL A 16 -11.67 4.28 -2.96
CA VAL A 16 -13.06 3.94 -3.25
C VAL A 16 -13.93 5.02 -2.62
N SER A 17 -14.83 5.61 -3.42
CA SER A 17 -15.80 6.59 -2.92
C SER A 17 -16.58 6.00 -1.74
N PRO A 18 -16.87 6.78 -0.67
CA PRO A 18 -17.51 6.29 0.55
C PRO A 18 -18.78 5.45 0.31
N GLU A 19 -19.63 5.85 -0.64
CA GLU A 19 -20.90 5.18 -0.98
C GLU A 19 -20.74 3.76 -1.55
N PHE A 20 -19.52 3.45 -2.03
CA PHE A 20 -19.16 2.17 -2.65
C PHE A 20 -18.26 1.30 -1.75
N ARG A 21 -17.91 1.76 -0.55
CA ARG A 21 -17.11 0.97 0.41
C ARG A 21 -17.89 -0.24 0.92
N GLY A 22 -17.18 -1.25 1.42
CA GLY A 22 -17.79 -2.52 1.87
C GLY A 22 -18.22 -3.47 0.75
N ARG A 23 -18.15 -3.05 -0.52
CA ARG A 23 -18.56 -3.84 -1.70
C ARG A 23 -17.43 -4.60 -2.39
N ARG A 24 -16.29 -4.80 -1.70
CA ARG A 24 -15.07 -5.46 -2.21
C ARG A 24 -14.43 -4.80 -3.46
N ILE A 25 -14.82 -3.58 -3.81
CA ILE A 25 -14.24 -2.84 -4.96
C ILE A 25 -12.74 -2.57 -4.75
N GLY A 26 -12.31 -2.21 -3.54
CA GLY A 26 -10.90 -2.03 -3.22
C GLY A 26 -10.10 -3.29 -3.53
N SER A 27 -10.56 -4.46 -3.06
CA SER A 27 -9.91 -5.74 -3.37
C SER A 27 -9.92 -6.06 -4.87
N ALA A 28 -10.96 -5.68 -5.61
CA ALA A 28 -10.98 -5.85 -7.07
C ALA A 28 -9.92 -4.98 -7.77
N LEU A 29 -9.83 -3.69 -7.40
CA LEU A 29 -8.79 -2.77 -7.88
C LEU A 29 -7.40 -3.30 -7.54
N PHE A 30 -7.22 -3.79 -6.31
CA PHE A 30 -5.94 -4.32 -5.84
C PHE A 30 -5.49 -5.55 -6.62
N ARG A 31 -6.40 -6.50 -6.89
CA ARG A 31 -6.10 -7.67 -7.74
C ARG A 31 -5.69 -7.27 -9.16
N VAL A 32 -6.24 -6.19 -9.71
CA VAL A 32 -5.80 -5.67 -11.02
C VAL A 32 -4.36 -5.16 -10.92
N ALA A 33 -4.03 -4.40 -9.88
CA ALA A 33 -2.68 -3.91 -9.64
C ALA A 33 -1.66 -5.04 -9.44
N GLU A 34 -2.01 -6.09 -8.69
CA GLU A 34 -1.18 -7.29 -8.54
C GLU A 34 -0.92 -7.98 -9.88
N ARG A 35 -1.96 -8.21 -10.68
CA ARG A 35 -1.79 -8.84 -12.00
C ARG A 35 -0.91 -7.98 -12.91
N TRP A 36 -1.10 -6.67 -12.89
CA TRP A 36 -0.26 -5.75 -13.66
C TRP A 36 1.20 -5.81 -13.21
N ALA A 37 1.47 -5.75 -11.90
CA ALA A 37 2.83 -5.81 -11.37
C ALA A 37 3.53 -7.12 -11.78
N ARG A 38 2.84 -8.25 -11.65
CA ARG A 38 3.35 -9.57 -12.08
C ARG A 38 3.67 -9.62 -13.57
N ALA A 39 2.75 -9.10 -14.41
CA ALA A 39 2.95 -9.05 -15.85
C ALA A 39 4.16 -8.17 -16.27
N ASN A 40 4.57 -7.23 -15.42
CA ASN A 40 5.74 -6.38 -15.63
C ASN A 40 7.00 -6.91 -14.91
N GLY A 41 7.00 -8.16 -14.45
CA GLY A 41 8.17 -8.78 -13.81
C GLY A 41 8.42 -8.35 -12.36
N CYS A 42 7.51 -7.58 -11.75
CA CYS A 42 7.65 -7.19 -10.36
C CYS A 42 7.38 -8.37 -9.42
N ARG A 43 8.21 -8.51 -8.39
CA ARG A 43 8.15 -9.55 -7.36
C ARG A 43 7.61 -9.05 -6.04
N GLN A 44 7.52 -7.73 -5.88
CA GLN A 44 7.02 -7.12 -4.66
C GLN A 44 6.12 -5.93 -4.97
N LEU A 45 5.16 -5.71 -4.08
CA LEU A 45 4.40 -4.47 -3.97
C LEU A 45 4.84 -3.71 -2.73
N LYS A 46 4.85 -2.38 -2.86
CA LYS A 46 5.00 -1.47 -1.74
C LYS A 46 3.90 -0.44 -1.70
N VAL A 47 3.46 -0.10 -0.50
CA VAL A 47 2.52 0.97 -0.26
C VAL A 47 2.89 1.72 1.00
N GLU A 48 2.61 3.02 1.00
CA GLU A 48 2.80 3.90 2.13
C GLU A 48 1.43 4.35 2.65
N THR A 49 1.31 4.49 3.97
CA THR A 49 0.18 5.20 4.62
C THR A 49 0.62 5.78 5.95
N GLN A 50 -0.14 6.71 6.52
CA GLN A 50 0.09 7.19 7.88
C GLN A 50 -0.59 6.32 8.94
N ASN A 51 -0.05 6.34 10.17
CA ASN A 51 -0.67 5.74 11.38
C ASN A 51 -2.12 6.20 11.63
N ILE A 52 -2.44 7.45 11.31
CA ILE A 52 -3.80 7.99 11.50
C ILE A 52 -4.81 7.38 10.52
N ASN A 53 -4.35 6.82 9.39
CA ASN A 53 -5.19 6.17 8.40
C ASN A 53 -5.40 4.69 8.74
N VAL A 54 -6.06 4.45 9.88
CA VAL A 54 -6.34 3.11 10.43
C VAL A 54 -7.12 2.25 9.42
N ALA A 55 -8.00 2.85 8.63
CA ALA A 55 -8.76 2.15 7.60
C ALA A 55 -7.83 1.57 6.51
N ALA A 56 -6.86 2.34 6.02
CA ALA A 56 -5.86 1.85 5.07
C ALA A 56 -4.94 0.79 5.70
N CYS A 57 -4.50 0.97 6.94
CA CYS A 57 -3.68 -0.04 7.64
C CYS A 57 -4.39 -1.40 7.72
N ARG A 58 -5.66 -1.41 8.16
CA ARG A 58 -6.48 -2.64 8.19
C ARG A 58 -6.69 -3.21 6.80
N TYR A 59 -6.92 -2.34 5.80
CA TYR A 59 -7.11 -2.75 4.42
C TYR A 59 -5.86 -3.43 3.85
N TYR A 60 -4.67 -2.86 4.01
CA TYR A 60 -3.41 -3.45 3.52
C TYR A 60 -3.09 -4.75 4.26
N GLY A 61 -3.26 -4.80 5.58
CA GLY A 61 -3.15 -6.05 6.34
C GLY A 61 -4.08 -7.14 5.79
N ALA A 62 -5.34 -6.80 5.48
CA ALA A 62 -6.30 -7.73 4.89
C ALA A 62 -5.97 -8.13 3.43
N GLN A 63 -5.17 -7.34 2.71
CA GLN A 63 -4.64 -7.71 1.39
C GLN A 63 -3.34 -8.55 1.49
N GLY A 64 -2.85 -8.84 2.70
CA GLY A 64 -1.63 -9.63 2.91
C GLY A 64 -0.33 -8.84 2.85
N PHE A 65 -0.38 -7.52 3.02
CA PHE A 65 0.84 -6.74 3.28
C PHE A 65 1.32 -6.93 4.71
N GLN A 66 2.63 -6.80 4.88
CA GLN A 66 3.30 -6.74 6.16
C GLN A 66 3.85 -5.32 6.37
N LEU A 67 3.68 -4.79 7.59
CA LEU A 67 4.32 -3.54 7.99
C LEU A 67 5.81 -3.81 8.19
N MET A 68 6.66 -3.17 7.39
CA MET A 68 8.11 -3.39 7.44
C MET A 68 8.85 -2.21 8.07
N GLU A 69 8.38 -0.99 7.86
CA GLU A 69 9.04 0.21 8.37
C GLU A 69 8.03 1.19 8.95
N ALA A 70 8.45 1.88 10.01
CA ALA A 70 7.72 2.98 10.62
C ALA A 70 8.69 4.14 10.85
N ASN A 71 8.46 5.25 10.15
CA ASN A 71 9.28 6.45 10.25
C ASN A 71 8.50 7.57 10.94
N ARG A 72 8.85 7.83 12.21
CA ARG A 72 8.25 8.89 13.04
C ARG A 72 8.60 10.31 12.56
N HIS A 73 9.60 10.44 11.71
CA HIS A 73 10.03 11.71 11.14
C HIS A 73 9.73 11.79 9.64
N GLY A 74 8.82 10.94 9.14
CA GLY A 74 8.42 10.92 7.73
C GLY A 74 7.69 12.20 7.30
N TYR A 75 7.07 12.90 8.25
CA TYR A 75 6.32 14.13 7.99
C TYR A 75 6.77 15.25 8.94
N PRO A 76 7.74 16.10 8.55
CA PRO A 76 8.21 17.20 9.39
C PRO A 76 7.11 18.18 9.80
N GLU A 77 6.09 18.36 8.96
CA GLU A 77 4.95 19.25 9.20
C GLU A 77 3.87 18.61 10.09
N PHE A 78 3.90 17.28 10.26
CA PHE A 78 2.91 16.51 11.01
C PHE A 78 3.62 15.57 12.01
N PRO A 79 4.14 16.11 13.13
CA PRO A 79 5.02 15.36 14.05
C PRO A 79 4.36 14.16 14.74
N ASP A 80 3.02 14.12 14.77
CA ASP A 80 2.23 13.00 15.32
C ASP A 80 1.90 11.92 14.26
N GLU A 81 2.17 12.22 12.98
CA GLU A 81 1.96 11.28 11.88
C GLU A 81 3.23 10.45 11.63
N VAL A 82 3.07 9.14 11.70
CA VAL A 82 4.13 8.16 11.43
C VAL A 82 3.91 7.63 10.03
N GLN A 83 4.90 7.77 9.17
CA GLN A 83 4.92 7.12 7.86
C GLN A 83 5.08 5.62 8.07
N LEU A 84 4.15 4.83 7.55
CA LEU A 84 4.15 3.38 7.61
C LEU A 84 4.37 2.82 6.21
N ILE A 85 5.42 2.01 6.05
CA ILE A 85 5.75 1.37 4.78
C ILE A 85 5.40 -0.11 4.86
N TRP A 86 4.51 -0.52 3.96
CA TRP A 86 3.96 -1.87 3.89
C TRP A 86 4.45 -2.56 2.63
N TRP A 87 4.86 -3.82 2.76
CA TRP A 87 5.34 -4.64 1.65
C TRP A 87 4.52 -5.92 1.48
N LYS A 88 4.36 -6.37 0.24
CA LYS A 88 3.77 -7.67 -0.09
C LYS A 88 4.63 -8.37 -1.14
N VAL A 89 4.99 -9.62 -0.88
CA VAL A 89 5.62 -10.49 -1.88
C VAL A 89 4.55 -10.97 -2.86
N LEU A 90 4.90 -10.96 -4.14
CA LEU A 90 4.09 -11.45 -5.23
C LEU A 90 4.62 -12.83 -5.64
N ASP A 91 4.07 -13.91 -5.07
CA ASP A 91 4.37 -15.32 -5.42
C ASP A 91 4.05 -15.67 -6.87
#